data_AF-A0A9D9V8H5-F1
#
_entry.id   AF-A0A9D9V8H5-F1
#
_cell.length_a   1.000
_cell.length_b   1.000
_cell.length_c   1.000
_cell.angle_alpha   90.00
_cell.angle_beta   90.00
_cell.angle_gamma   90.00
#
_symmetry.space_group_name_H-M   'P 1'
#
loop_
_entity.id
_entity.type
_entity.pdbx_description
1 polymer ?
#
loop_
_entity_poly.entity_id
_entity_poly.type
_entity_poly.pdbx_seq_one_letter_code
_entity_poly.pdbx_strand_id
1 'polypeptide(L)'
;MNLLEKVKKLELDADEFGFRWENTRQIMQQIQSECVEIEEHLGVNLANQAALQEEIGDLLHAVFSLCVFCKFEPQETLRATLAKFERRLLAVKQLANADGKATLAGHSFAELMQYWDQAKILVRHVERRETSPDFEEVPHFIRDDEGERN
;
A
#
# COMPACT_ATOMS: atom_id res chain seq x y z
N MET A 1 -11.39 -4.98 20.38
CA MET A 1 -11.35 -5.30 18.94
C MET A 1 -11.39 -3.99 18.19
N ASN A 2 -10.34 -3.67 17.43
CA ASN A 2 -10.32 -2.51 16.55
C ASN A 2 -11.13 -2.79 15.26
N LEU A 3 -11.35 -1.77 14.43
CA LEU A 3 -12.18 -1.91 13.22
C LEU A 3 -11.58 -2.88 12.19
N LEU A 4 -10.25 -2.91 12.03
CA LEU A 4 -9.58 -3.81 11.07
C LEU A 4 -9.63 -5.27 11.53
N GLU A 5 -9.52 -5.52 12.84
CA GLU A 5 -9.76 -6.84 13.43
C GLU A 5 -11.22 -7.28 13.22
N LYS A 6 -12.18 -6.35 13.32
CA LYS A 6 -13.59 -6.63 13.05
C LYS A 6 -13.82 -7.03 11.59
N VAL A 7 -13.23 -6.30 10.63
CA VAL A 7 -13.30 -6.64 9.20
C VAL A 7 -12.77 -8.04 8.95
N LYS A 8 -11.55 -8.34 9.44
CA LYS A 8 -10.96 -9.68 9.30
C LYS A 8 -11.86 -10.77 9.86
N LYS A 9 -12.44 -10.55 11.05
CA LYS A 9 -13.33 -11.53 11.65
C LYS A 9 -14.56 -11.78 10.78
N LEU A 10 -15.24 -10.72 10.30
CA LEU A 10 -16.42 -10.85 9.46
C LEU A 10 -16.14 -11.56 8.13
N GLU A 11 -14.99 -11.27 7.51
CA GLU A 11 -14.56 -11.94 6.28
C GLU A 11 -14.30 -13.44 6.49
N LEU A 12 -13.69 -13.81 7.61
CA LEU A 12 -13.45 -15.22 7.96
C LEU A 12 -14.77 -15.93 8.33
N ASP A 13 -15.64 -15.27 9.09
CA ASP A 13 -16.96 -15.81 9.44
C ASP A 13 -17.81 -16.03 8.16
N ALA A 14 -17.72 -15.12 7.17
CA ALA A 14 -18.37 -15.25 5.87
C ALA A 14 -17.81 -16.41 5.03
N ASP A 15 -16.48 -16.57 4.99
CA ASP A 15 -15.82 -17.70 4.31
C ASP A 15 -16.20 -19.05 4.94
N GLU A 16 -16.23 -19.13 6.28
CA GLU A 16 -16.67 -20.32 7.02
C GLU A 16 -18.13 -20.68 6.73
N PHE A 17 -18.99 -19.68 6.59
CA PHE A 17 -20.39 -19.85 6.16
C PHE A 17 -20.53 -20.26 4.69
N GLY A 18 -19.45 -20.16 3.90
CA GLY A 18 -19.42 -20.47 2.47
C GLY A 18 -19.73 -19.27 1.56
N PHE A 19 -19.90 -18.08 2.11
CA PHE A 19 -20.03 -16.83 1.36
C PHE A 19 -18.63 -16.25 1.11
N ARG A 20 -17.98 -16.72 0.04
CA ARG A 20 -16.60 -16.38 -0.26
C ARG A 20 -16.38 -16.03 -1.72
N TRP A 21 -15.33 -15.25 -1.95
CA TRP A 21 -14.76 -15.06 -3.27
C TRP A 21 -14.10 -16.35 -3.77
N GLU A 22 -14.25 -16.65 -5.06
CA GLU A 22 -13.62 -17.82 -5.66
C GLU A 22 -12.16 -17.57 -6.04
N ASN A 23 -11.82 -16.31 -6.35
CA ASN A 23 -10.50 -15.91 -6.77
C ASN A 23 -10.32 -14.39 -6.65
N THR A 24 -9.06 -13.94 -6.73
CA THR A 24 -8.70 -12.51 -6.64
C THR A 24 -9.31 -11.64 -7.74
N ARG A 25 -9.66 -12.20 -8.91
CA ARG A 25 -10.25 -11.42 -10.01
C ARG A 25 -11.63 -10.89 -9.64
N GLN A 26 -12.46 -11.69 -8.95
CA GLN A 26 -13.78 -11.25 -8.51
C GLN A 26 -13.67 -10.07 -7.52
N ILE A 27 -12.74 -10.15 -6.57
CA ILE A 27 -12.49 -9.05 -5.62
C ILE A 27 -11.98 -7.80 -6.34
N MET A 28 -11.05 -7.96 -7.29
CA MET A 28 -10.54 -6.85 -8.09
C MET A 28 -11.63 -6.20 -8.96
N GLN A 29 -12.62 -6.97 -9.43
CA GLN A 29 -13.79 -6.43 -10.14
C GLN A 29 -14.69 -5.64 -9.19
N GLN A 30 -14.90 -6.13 -7.96
CA GLN A 30 -15.63 -5.37 -6.94
C GLN A 30 -14.95 -4.03 -6.67
N ILE A 31 -13.64 -4.04 -6.40
CA ILE A 31 -12.85 -2.81 -6.19
C ILE A 31 -13.01 -1.83 -7.36
N GLN A 32 -13.07 -2.32 -8.60
CA GLN A 32 -13.31 -1.46 -9.77
C GLN A 32 -14.72 -0.90 -9.82
N SER A 33 -15.74 -1.67 -9.41
CA SER A 33 -17.13 -1.19 -9.29
C SER A 33 -17.22 -0.04 -8.29
N GLU A 34 -16.69 -0.21 -7.09
CA GLU A 34 -16.74 0.83 -6.05
C GLU A 34 -16.03 2.12 -6.48
N CYS A 35 -14.93 2.01 -7.25
CA CYS A 35 -14.28 3.18 -7.83
C CYS A 35 -15.20 3.93 -8.81
N VAL A 36 -15.96 3.22 -9.64
CA VAL A 36 -16.92 3.83 -10.56
C VAL A 36 -18.07 4.49 -9.79
N GLU A 37 -18.60 3.81 -8.76
CA GLU A 37 -19.67 4.35 -7.91
C GLU A 37 -19.22 5.64 -7.20
N ILE A 38 -18.01 5.65 -6.63
CA ILE A 38 -17.39 6.88 -6.10
C ILE A 38 -17.35 8.00 -7.16
N GLU A 39 -16.91 7.71 -8.39
CA GLU A 39 -16.85 8.69 -9.48
C GLU A 39 -18.22 9.29 -9.82
N GLU A 40 -19.30 8.50 -9.74
CA GLU A 40 -20.68 8.96 -9.94
C GLU A 40 -21.15 9.94 -8.86
N HIS A 41 -20.66 9.78 -7.64
CA HIS A 41 -21.00 10.64 -6.52
C HIS A 41 -20.06 11.86 -6.36
N LEU A 42 -18.86 11.82 -6.96
CA LEU A 42 -17.91 12.94 -6.99
C LEU A 42 -18.42 14.10 -7.86
N GLY A 43 -18.37 15.32 -7.33
CA GLY A 43 -18.78 16.54 -8.06
C GLY A 43 -20.28 16.82 -8.08
N VAL A 44 -21.09 15.96 -7.46
CA VAL A 44 -22.51 16.21 -7.23
C VAL A 44 -22.70 17.05 -5.95
N ASN A 45 -23.76 17.86 -5.89
CA ASN A 45 -24.11 18.78 -4.80
C ASN A 45 -24.00 18.15 -3.39
N LEU A 46 -23.90 18.98 -2.34
CA LEU A 46 -23.79 18.60 -0.92
C LEU A 46 -24.82 17.55 -0.44
N ALA A 47 -25.96 17.42 -1.14
CA ALA A 47 -26.94 16.36 -0.91
C ALA A 47 -26.39 14.93 -1.08
N ASN A 48 -25.24 14.76 -1.73
CA ASN A 48 -24.66 13.46 -2.09
C ASN A 48 -23.52 12.99 -1.17
N GLN A 49 -23.23 13.72 -0.08
CA GLN A 49 -22.11 13.40 0.81
C GLN A 49 -22.27 12.05 1.53
N ALA A 50 -23.49 11.67 1.89
CA ALA A 50 -23.76 10.40 2.56
C ALA A 50 -23.50 9.20 1.63
N ALA A 51 -23.99 9.27 0.39
CA ALA A 51 -23.75 8.25 -0.62
C ALA A 51 -22.25 8.15 -0.96
N LEU A 52 -21.57 9.28 -1.17
CA LEU A 52 -20.12 9.27 -1.38
C LEU A 52 -19.36 8.61 -0.21
N GLN A 53 -19.80 8.83 1.03
CA GLN A 53 -19.19 8.19 2.20
C GLN A 53 -19.45 6.67 2.23
N GLU A 54 -20.64 6.22 1.80
CA GLU A 54 -21.01 4.81 1.65
C GLU A 54 -20.08 4.12 0.64
N GLU A 55 -19.96 4.66 -0.58
CA GLU A 55 -19.12 4.06 -1.63
C GLU A 55 -17.63 4.03 -1.27
N ILE A 56 -17.13 5.07 -0.58
CA ILE A 56 -15.76 5.05 -0.03
C ILE A 56 -15.61 3.94 1.03
N GLY A 57 -16.64 3.71 1.84
CA GLY A 57 -16.69 2.63 2.81
C GLY A 57 -16.62 1.26 2.16
N ASP A 58 -17.37 1.06 1.08
CA ASP A 58 -17.42 -0.21 0.35
C ASP A 58 -16.12 -0.47 -0.40
N LEU A 59 -15.48 0.56 -0.99
CA LEU A 59 -14.11 0.44 -1.52
C LEU A 59 -13.10 0.02 -0.44
N LEU A 60 -13.15 0.64 0.75
CA LEU A 60 -12.26 0.27 1.86
C LEU A 60 -12.49 -1.19 2.27
N HIS A 61 -13.75 -1.61 2.38
CA HIS A 61 -14.11 -2.99 2.71
C HIS A 61 -13.57 -3.97 1.65
N ALA A 62 -13.79 -3.71 0.36
CA ALA A 62 -13.31 -4.56 -0.73
C ALA A 62 -11.77 -4.71 -0.74
N VAL A 63 -11.03 -3.63 -0.46
CA VAL A 63 -9.57 -3.66 -0.34
C VAL A 63 -9.11 -4.49 0.88
N PHE A 64 -9.81 -4.40 2.01
CA PHE A 64 -9.47 -5.22 3.18
C PHE A 64 -9.87 -6.69 3.00
N SER A 65 -10.98 -6.97 2.32
CA SER A 65 -11.36 -8.32 1.90
C SER A 65 -10.27 -8.95 1.04
N LEU A 66 -9.70 -8.19 0.09
CA LEU A 66 -8.54 -8.65 -0.69
C LEU A 66 -7.32 -8.97 0.19
N CYS A 67 -7.04 -8.18 1.22
CA CYS A 67 -5.97 -8.46 2.17
C CYS A 67 -6.19 -9.80 2.88
N VAL A 68 -7.39 -10.01 3.42
CA VAL A 68 -7.75 -11.24 4.14
C VAL A 68 -7.70 -12.46 3.22
N PHE A 69 -8.26 -12.34 2.01
CA PHE A 69 -8.21 -13.39 0.97
C PHE A 69 -6.76 -13.78 0.63
N CYS A 70 -5.86 -12.79 0.51
CA CYS A 70 -4.43 -13.00 0.27
C CYS A 70 -3.65 -13.46 1.52
N LYS A 71 -4.32 -13.71 2.65
CA LYS A 71 -3.72 -14.07 3.95
C LYS A 71 -2.79 -13.00 4.52
N PHE A 72 -3.03 -11.73 4.18
CA PHE A 72 -2.35 -10.59 4.78
C PHE A 72 -3.17 -10.03 5.94
N GLU A 73 -2.47 -9.53 6.96
CA GLU A 73 -3.10 -8.79 8.06
C GLU A 73 -3.36 -7.33 7.61
N PRO A 74 -4.61 -6.85 7.58
CA PRO A 74 -4.93 -5.50 7.12
C PRO A 74 -4.15 -4.40 7.88
N GLN A 75 -4.06 -4.54 9.21
CA GLN A 75 -3.35 -3.58 10.05
C GLN A 75 -1.86 -3.49 9.71
N GLU A 76 -1.20 -4.63 9.53
CA GLU A 76 0.23 -4.65 9.20
C GLU A 76 0.49 -4.16 7.77
N THR A 77 -0.41 -4.49 6.84
CA THR A 77 -0.37 -4.02 5.45
C THR A 77 -0.44 -2.49 5.39
N LEU A 78 -1.35 -1.90 6.16
CA LEU A 78 -1.48 -0.44 6.25
C LEU A 78 -0.28 0.19 6.98
N ARG A 79 0.16 -0.40 8.10
CA ARG A 79 1.32 0.08 8.89
C ARG A 79 2.58 0.23 8.03
N ALA A 80 2.89 -0.77 7.21
CA ALA A 80 4.05 -0.73 6.32
C ALA A 80 3.95 0.40 5.27
N THR A 81 2.75 0.63 4.73
CA THR A 81 2.50 1.70 3.76
C THR A 81 2.59 3.09 4.40
N LEU A 82 2.07 3.26 5.62
CA LEU A 82 2.15 4.50 6.37
C LEU A 82 3.59 4.85 6.74
N ALA A 83 4.39 3.90 7.23
CA ALA A 83 5.80 4.15 7.54
C ALA A 83 6.60 4.61 6.30
N LYS A 84 6.31 4.04 5.13
CA LYS A 84 6.90 4.46 3.85
C LYS A 84 6.43 5.86 3.44
N PHE A 85 5.16 6.18 3.65
CA PHE A 85 4.61 7.52 3.39
C PHE A 85 5.24 8.57 4.30
N GLU A 86 5.38 8.30 5.61
CA GLU A 86 6.02 9.17 6.59
C GLU A 86 7.47 9.50 6.21
N ARG A 87 8.27 8.47 5.85
CA ARG A 87 9.65 8.67 5.38
C ARG A 87 9.71 9.57 4.16
N ARG A 88 8.83 9.34 3.17
CA ARG A 88 8.76 10.16 1.95
C ARG A 88 8.32 11.58 2.23
N LEU A 89 7.32 11.78 3.08
CA LEU A 89 6.84 13.10 3.44
C LEU A 89 7.91 13.90 4.20
N LEU A 90 8.69 13.24 5.07
CA LEU A 90 9.84 13.88 5.72
C LEU A 90 10.89 14.33 4.69
N ALA A 91 11.22 13.48 3.72
CA ALA A 91 12.14 13.83 2.64
C ALA A 91 11.61 15.00 1.78
N VAL A 92 10.31 15.03 1.46
CA VAL A 92 9.67 16.18 0.79
C VAL A 92 9.88 17.47 1.59
N LYS A 93 9.63 17.43 2.91
CA LYS A 93 9.83 18.61 3.79
C LYS A 93 11.29 19.08 3.81
N GLN A 94 12.24 18.15 3.83
CA GLN A 94 13.68 18.47 3.80
C GLN A 94 14.09 19.10 2.46
N LEU A 95 13.62 18.55 1.33
CA LEU A 95 13.88 19.10 0.00
C LEU A 95 13.29 20.50 -0.15
N ALA A 96 12.04 20.71 0.27
CA ALA A 96 11.40 22.02 0.26
C ALA A 96 12.21 23.04 1.08
N ASN A 97 12.66 22.65 2.29
CA ASN A 97 13.45 23.51 3.15
C ASN A 97 14.84 23.84 2.54
N ALA A 98 15.47 22.87 1.88
CA ALA A 98 16.74 23.09 1.17
C ALA A 98 16.60 24.11 0.03
N ASP A 99 15.42 24.17 -0.60
CA ASP A 99 15.07 25.19 -1.60
C ASP A 99 14.56 26.51 -0.98
N GLY A 100 14.74 26.71 0.33
CA GLY A 100 14.29 27.90 1.05
C GLY A 100 12.76 28.02 1.20
N LYS A 101 12.01 26.93 0.98
CA LYS A 101 10.55 26.90 1.11
C LYS A 101 10.14 26.33 2.46
N ALA A 102 9.56 27.18 3.32
CA ALA A 102 8.98 26.75 4.60
C ALA A 102 7.68 25.94 4.45
N THR A 103 6.98 26.09 3.32
CA THR A 103 5.74 25.37 2.99
C THR A 103 5.61 25.20 1.48
N LEU A 104 4.89 24.16 1.05
CA LEU A 104 4.50 23.96 -0.34
C LEU A 104 3.03 24.34 -0.61
N ALA A 105 2.34 24.92 0.37
CA ALA A 105 0.98 25.42 0.18
C ALA A 105 0.95 26.48 -0.94
N GLY A 106 -0.03 26.36 -1.85
CA GLY A 106 -0.20 27.26 -2.99
C GLY A 106 0.66 26.94 -4.22
N HIS A 107 1.58 25.96 -4.14
CA HIS A 107 2.28 25.45 -5.31
C HIS A 107 1.37 24.59 -6.19
N SER A 108 1.69 24.52 -7.48
CA SER A 108 0.99 23.66 -8.43
C SER A 108 1.18 22.18 -8.10
N PHE A 109 0.21 21.36 -8.47
CA PHE A 109 0.33 19.91 -8.31
C PHE A 109 1.60 19.35 -8.98
N ALA A 110 1.98 19.88 -10.14
CA ALA A 110 3.20 19.49 -10.84
C ALA A 110 4.46 19.72 -9.99
N GLU A 111 4.57 20.87 -9.32
CA GLU A 111 5.67 21.17 -8.40
C GLU A 111 5.65 20.22 -7.18
N LEU A 112 4.47 19.96 -6.60
CA LEU A 112 4.34 19.00 -5.49
C LEU A 112 4.86 17.61 -5.89
N MET A 113 4.53 17.18 -7.12
CA MET A 113 4.96 15.89 -7.64
C MET A 113 6.46 15.83 -7.92
N GLN A 114 7.11 16.94 -8.29
CA GLN A 114 8.57 16.99 -8.40
C GLN A 114 9.25 16.67 -7.05
N TYR A 115 8.79 17.29 -5.96
CA TYR A 115 9.31 16.98 -4.61
C TYR A 115 9.03 15.53 -4.22
N TRP A 116 7.83 15.03 -4.53
CA TRP A 116 7.44 13.65 -4.22
C TRP A 116 8.30 12.61 -4.94
N ASP A 117 8.60 12.83 -6.23
CA ASP A 117 9.43 11.91 -7.01
C ASP A 117 10.90 11.93 -6.57
N GLN A 118 11.43 13.10 -6.21
CA GLN A 118 12.77 13.19 -5.58
C GLN A 118 12.80 12.45 -4.24
N ALA A 119 11.79 12.63 -3.39
CA ALA A 119 11.69 11.93 -2.11
C ALA A 119 11.62 10.39 -2.28
N LYS A 120 10.90 9.90 -3.31
CA LYS A 120 10.88 8.47 -3.64
C LYS A 120 12.26 7.92 -3.99
N ILE A 121 13.07 8.68 -4.73
CA ILE A 121 14.45 8.30 -5.07
C ILE A 121 15.30 8.23 -3.81
N LEU A 122 15.30 9.28 -2.99
CA LEU A 122 16.09 9.36 -1.76
C LEU A 122 15.78 8.20 -0.79
N VAL A 123 14.49 7.96 -0.51
CA VAL A 123 14.09 6.90 0.43
C VAL A 123 14.46 5.51 -0.11
N ARG A 124 14.31 5.24 -1.41
CA ARG A 124 14.74 3.96 -2.02
C ARG A 124 16.25 3.72 -1.95
N HIS A 125 17.06 4.78 -1.93
CA HIS A 125 18.52 4.66 -1.77
C HIS A 125 18.91 4.35 -0.32
N VAL A 126 18.22 4.94 0.66
CA VAL A 126 18.42 4.65 2.09
C VAL A 126 18.03 3.21 2.40
N GLU A 127 16.83 2.77 1.97
CA GLU A 127 16.35 1.41 2.20
C GLU A 127 17.30 0.35 1.61
N ARG A 128 17.87 0.59 0.42
CA ARG A 128 18.87 -0.33 -0.17
C ARG A 128 20.20 -0.38 0.56
N ARG A 129 20.64 0.72 1.18
CA ARG A 129 21.88 0.76 1.97
C ARG A 129 21.70 0.06 3.31
N GLU A 130 20.55 0.22 3.96
CA GLU A 130 20.24 -0.44 5.23
C GLU A 130 20.03 -1.96 5.07
N THR A 131 19.54 -2.42 3.91
CA THR A 131 19.38 -3.86 3.62
C THR A 131 20.62 -4.52 2.99
N SER A 132 21.71 -3.78 2.79
CA SER A 132 22.97 -4.33 2.28
C SER A 132 23.88 -4.56 3.49
N PRO A 133 23.90 -5.76 4.09
CA PRO A 133 24.94 -6.06 5.07
C PRO A 133 26.28 -5.98 4.31
N ASP A 134 27.27 -5.32 4.89
CA ASP A 134 28.65 -5.50 4.46
C ASP A 134 28.89 -7.01 4.41
N PHE A 135 29.20 -7.53 3.22
CA PHE A 135 29.51 -8.95 3.03
C PHE A 135 30.79 -9.26 3.81
N GLU A 136 30.67 -9.72 5.05
CA GLU A 136 31.70 -10.56 5.64
C GLU A 136 31.75 -11.86 4.83
N GLU A 137 32.92 -12.11 4.24
CA GLU A 137 33.22 -13.25 3.38
C GLU A 137 32.78 -14.56 4.03
N VAL A 138 31.78 -15.21 3.44
CA VAL A 138 31.43 -16.59 3.80
C VAL A 138 32.43 -17.51 3.09
N PRO A 139 33.21 -18.35 3.79
CA PRO A 139 34.26 -19.16 3.17
C PRO A 139 33.66 -20.13 2.14
N HIS A 140 34.31 -20.18 0.98
CA HIS A 140 33.98 -21.10 -0.11
C HIS A 140 34.48 -22.52 0.25
N PHE A 141 33.55 -23.42 0.57
CA PHE A 141 33.76 -24.88 0.72
C PHE A 141 32.47 -25.52 0.15
N ILE A 142 32.42 -26.39 -0.84
CA ILE A 142 33.38 -27.25 -1.56
C ILE A 142 32.92 -27.31 -3.03
N ARG A 143 33.88 -27.30 -3.95
CA ARG A 143 33.72 -27.85 -5.30
C ARG A 143 34.41 -29.22 -5.34
N ASP A 144 33.80 -30.09 -6.14
CA ASP A 144 34.36 -31.30 -6.79
C ASP A 144 34.29 -32.62 -6.01
N ASP A 145 33.46 -33.55 -6.50
CA ASP A 145 33.92 -34.74 -7.24
C ASP A 145 32.71 -35.36 -7.97
N GLU A 146 32.73 -35.38 -9.30
CA GLU A 146 32.90 -36.57 -10.16
C GLU A 146 31.92 -37.72 -9.82
N GLY A 147 31.15 -38.31 -10.73
CA GLY A 147 31.27 -38.51 -12.16
C GLY A 147 30.37 -39.71 -12.50
N GLU A 148 29.91 -39.76 -13.75
CA GLU A 148 29.43 -40.93 -14.50
C GLU A 148 28.90 -42.17 -13.74
N ARG A 149 27.67 -42.57 -14.07
CA ARG A 149 27.40 -43.91 -14.62
C ARG A 149 25.98 -44.03 -15.18
N ASN A 150 25.94 -44.29 -16.49
CA ASN A 150 24.93 -44.95 -17.35
C ASN A 150 23.45 -44.82 -17.03
#